data_AF-A0A7J6L0P7-F1
#
_entry.id   AF-A0A7J6L0P7-F1
#
_cell.length_a   1.000
_cell.length_b   1.000
_cell.length_c   1.000
_cell.angle_alpha   90.00
_cell.angle_beta   90.00
_cell.angle_gamma   90.00
#
_symmetry.space_group_name_H-M   'P 1'
#
loop_
_entity.id
_entity.type
_entity.pdbx_description
1 polymer ?
#
loop_
_entity_poly.entity_id
_entity_poly.type
_entity_poly.pdbx_seq_one_letter_code
_entity_poly.pdbx_strand_id
1 'polypeptide(L)'
;MTVTFTVFPSQVVLWQSSNPKNLGFVAQVTSTFQVVDTIGRFLPSVLPNLRTSYLMVYVASRVLLVPLFICTSLYSTAVPFDKDWFMHIEMAVLAFTNGTCVTMSMVAGPSRVSGDKAEQEVAGYTMSFGIVSGILFGSVFGLLTNVGLDQ
;
A
#
# COMPACT_ATOMS: atom_id res chain seq x y z
N MET A 1 0.17 -2.53 -6.31
CA MET A 1 0.99 -1.32 -6.09
C MET A 1 0.22 -0.03 -6.33
N THR A 2 -0.63 0.03 -7.36
CA THR A 2 -1.42 1.23 -7.71
C THR A 2 -2.09 1.90 -6.52
N VAL A 3 -2.92 1.18 -5.76
CA VAL A 3 -3.59 1.71 -4.55
C VAL A 3 -2.61 2.36 -3.58
N THR A 4 -1.50 1.69 -3.27
CA THR A 4 -0.48 2.19 -2.35
C THR A 4 0.08 3.51 -2.82
N PHE A 5 0.48 3.60 -4.09
CA PHE A 5 1.12 4.80 -4.65
C PHE A 5 0.14 5.94 -4.96
N THR A 6 -1.16 5.65 -5.05
CA THR A 6 -2.20 6.68 -5.11
C THR A 6 -2.31 7.44 -3.79
N VAL A 7 -2.17 6.76 -2.65
CA VAL A 7 -2.32 7.39 -1.32
C VAL A 7 -1.00 7.73 -0.64
N PHE A 8 0.05 6.93 -0.82
CA PHE A 8 1.35 7.10 -0.17
C PHE A 8 2.47 7.22 -1.22
N PRO A 9 3.25 8.32 -1.23
CA PRO A 9 3.25 9.42 -0.27
C PRO A 9 2.22 10.53 -0.53
N SER A 10 1.51 10.49 -1.67
CA SER A 10 0.72 11.63 -2.21
C SER A 10 -0.25 12.30 -1.23
N GLN A 11 -1.01 11.52 -0.46
CA GLN A 11 -1.97 12.01 0.54
C GLN A 11 -1.32 12.17 1.91
N VAL A 12 -0.45 11.24 2.29
CA VAL A 12 0.18 11.22 3.63
C VAL A 12 1.07 12.43 3.91
N VAL A 13 1.65 13.05 2.88
CA VAL A 13 2.41 14.29 3.03
C VAL A 13 1.54 15.47 3.48
N LEU A 14 0.24 15.44 3.21
CA LEU A 14 -0.72 16.48 3.60
C LEU A 14 -1.19 16.32 5.06
N TRP A 15 -0.91 15.18 5.70
CA TRP A 15 -1.38 14.89 7.04
C TRP A 15 -0.65 15.73 8.09
N GLN A 16 -1.43 16.23 9.05
CA GLN A 16 -0.93 17.03 10.17
C GLN A 16 -1.22 16.29 11.48
N SER A 17 -0.26 16.33 12.40
CA SER A 17 -0.47 15.82 13.76
C SER A 17 -1.44 16.72 14.53
N SER A 18 -2.25 16.11 15.37
CA SER A 18 -3.08 16.81 16.36
C SER A 18 -2.24 17.65 17.33
N ASN A 19 -0.96 17.31 17.51
CA ASN A 19 -0.01 18.11 18.28
C ASN A 19 0.83 19.00 17.33
N PRO A 20 0.60 20.33 17.31
CA PRO A 20 1.31 21.24 16.41
C PRO A 20 2.81 21.35 16.69
N LYS A 21 3.31 20.81 17.82
CA LYS A 21 4.75 20.73 18.13
C LYS A 21 5.45 19.56 17.43
N ASN A 22 4.70 18.61 16.85
CA ASN A 22 5.26 17.43 16.20
C ASN A 22 5.55 17.69 14.71
N LEU A 23 6.64 18.41 14.43
CA LEU A 23 7.09 18.72 13.06
C LEU A 23 7.58 17.47 12.30
N GLY A 24 7.85 16.36 12.99
CA GLY A 24 8.37 15.11 12.41
C GLY A 24 7.30 14.07 12.09
N PHE A 25 6.01 14.42 12.14
CA PHE A 25 4.91 13.47 12.06
C PHE A 25 4.90 12.63 10.77
N VAL A 26 5.05 13.26 9.60
CA VAL A 26 5.09 12.55 8.31
C VAL A 26 6.21 11.50 8.27
N ALA A 27 7.36 11.81 8.87
CA ALA A 27 8.49 10.87 8.97
C ALA A 27 8.16 9.70 9.91
N GLN A 28 7.46 9.93 11.03
CA GLN A 28 7.01 8.88 11.96
C GLN A 28 6.01 7.94 11.29
N VAL A 29 5.04 8.49 10.57
CA VAL A 29 4.03 7.72 9.83
C VAL A 29 4.67 6.95 8.68
N THR A 30 5.61 7.55 7.96
CA THR A 30 6.44 6.85 6.96
C THR A 30 7.26 5.73 7.56
N SER A 31 7.84 5.94 8.75
CA SER A 31 8.58 4.88 9.47
C SER A 31 7.66 3.72 9.85
N THR A 32 6.43 4.02 10.25
CA THR A 32 5.39 3.00 10.51
C THR A 32 5.14 2.17 9.26
N PHE A 33 5.02 2.81 8.09
CA PHE A 33 4.87 2.10 6.82
C PHE A 33 6.03 1.13 6.57
N GLN A 34 7.27 1.60 6.68
CA GLN A 34 8.44 0.77 6.37
C GLN A 34 8.58 -0.44 7.30
N VAL A 35 8.35 -0.25 8.60
CA VAL A 35 8.44 -1.35 9.58
C VAL A 35 7.33 -2.37 9.34
N VAL A 36 6.10 -1.91 9.18
CA VAL A 36 4.94 -2.82 9.06
C VAL A 36 4.90 -3.49 7.67
N ASP A 37 5.29 -2.80 6.60
CA ASP A 37 5.44 -3.40 5.25
C ASP A 37 6.49 -4.52 5.28
N THR A 38 7.61 -4.28 5.96
CA THR A 38 8.66 -5.29 6.16
C THR A 38 8.11 -6.53 6.88
N ILE A 39 7.39 -6.35 7.99
CA ILE A 39 6.74 -7.45 8.71
C ILE A 39 5.75 -8.19 7.79
N GLY A 40 4.94 -7.45 7.02
CA GLY A 40 4.00 -8.00 6.06
C GLY A 40 4.68 -8.85 4.96
N ARG A 41 5.89 -8.49 4.53
CA ARG A 41 6.67 -9.26 3.55
C ARG A 41 7.22 -10.57 4.11
N PHE A 42 7.42 -10.67 5.42
CA PHE A 42 7.89 -11.91 6.06
C PHE A 42 6.77 -12.91 6.33
N LEU A 43 5.52 -12.46 6.43
CA LEU A 43 4.37 -13.32 6.76
C LEU A 43 4.14 -14.50 5.79
N PRO A 44 4.29 -14.35 4.46
CA PRO A 44 4.08 -15.46 3.52
C PRO A 44 5.07 -16.61 3.71
N SER A 45 6.24 -16.34 4.29
CA SER A 45 7.21 -17.38 4.65
C SER A 45 6.73 -18.25 5.82
N VAL A 46 5.77 -17.77 6.61
CA VAL A 46 5.21 -18.47 7.78
C VAL A 46 3.84 -19.10 7.46
N LEU A 47 3.03 -18.46 6.59
CA LEU A 47 1.71 -18.94 6.17
C LEU A 47 1.62 -19.03 4.62
N PRO A 48 2.21 -20.07 4.00
CA PRO A 48 2.39 -20.16 2.56
C PRO A 48 1.11 -20.47 1.75
N ASN A 49 -0.06 -20.65 2.37
CA ASN A 49 -1.18 -21.37 1.74
C ASN A 49 -2.49 -20.57 1.63
N LEU A 50 -2.44 -19.35 1.10
CA LEU A 50 -3.65 -18.59 0.75
C LEU A 50 -4.13 -18.93 -0.67
N ARG A 51 -5.41 -19.32 -0.78
CA ARG A 51 -6.06 -19.58 -2.07
C ARG A 51 -6.06 -18.30 -2.92
N THR A 52 -5.70 -18.40 -4.20
CA THR A 52 -5.58 -17.25 -5.13
C THR A 52 -6.86 -16.41 -5.24
N SER A 53 -8.04 -17.04 -5.11
CA SER A 53 -9.32 -16.34 -5.09
C SER A 53 -9.42 -15.36 -3.91
N TYR A 54 -8.93 -15.75 -2.73
CA TYR A 54 -8.91 -14.85 -1.57
C TYR A 54 -7.92 -13.72 -1.77
N LEU A 55 -6.74 -13.99 -2.36
CA LEU A 55 -5.75 -12.95 -2.66
C LEU A 55 -6.33 -11.85 -3.57
N MET A 56 -7.09 -12.21 -4.60
CA MET A 56 -7.75 -11.24 -5.48
C MET A 56 -8.77 -10.37 -4.72
N VAL A 57 -9.59 -10.98 -3.86
CA VAL A 57 -10.55 -10.25 -3.02
C VAL A 57 -9.83 -9.32 -2.05
N TYR A 58 -8.76 -9.78 -1.39
CA TYR A 58 -7.94 -8.96 -0.51
C TYR A 58 -7.27 -7.79 -1.23
N VAL A 59 -6.79 -7.99 -2.46
CA VAL A 59 -6.22 -6.89 -3.27
C VAL A 59 -7.30 -5.89 -3.67
N ALA A 60 -8.49 -6.37 -4.07
CA ALA A 60 -9.62 -5.51 -4.43
C ALA A 60 -10.13 -4.69 -3.25
N SER A 61 -10.21 -5.27 -2.04
CA SER A 61 -10.66 -4.55 -0.84
C SER A 61 -9.75 -3.38 -0.47
N ARG A 62 -8.48 -3.38 -0.91
CA ARG A 62 -7.56 -2.25 -0.66
C ARG A 62 -8.01 -0.97 -1.36
N VAL A 63 -8.85 -1.04 -2.40
CA VAL A 63 -9.44 0.15 -3.04
C VAL A 63 -10.22 0.99 -2.03
N LEU A 64 -10.80 0.37 -0.99
CA LEU A 64 -11.50 1.08 0.10
C LEU A 64 -10.57 1.97 0.94
N LEU A 65 -9.26 1.72 0.92
CA LEU A 65 -8.29 2.57 1.59
C LEU A 65 -8.12 3.91 0.86
N VAL A 66 -8.35 3.98 -0.45
CA VAL A 66 -8.20 5.23 -1.21
C VAL A 66 -9.13 6.34 -0.68
N PRO A 67 -10.46 6.16 -0.62
CA PRO A 67 -11.34 7.20 -0.07
C PRO A 67 -11.10 7.44 1.41
N LEU A 68 -10.66 6.43 2.18
CA LEU A 68 -10.35 6.60 3.60
C LEU A 68 -9.19 7.59 3.80
N PHE A 69 -8.09 7.39 3.08
CA PHE A 69 -6.91 8.25 3.14
C PHE A 69 -7.20 9.68 2.68
N ILE A 70 -8.02 9.81 1.62
CA ILE A 70 -8.48 11.10 1.11
C ILE A 70 -9.34 11.82 2.17
N CYS A 71 -10.24 11.11 2.85
CA CYS A 71 -11.04 11.67 3.95
C CYS A 71 -10.15 12.12 5.11
N THR A 72 -9.10 11.36 5.45
CA THR A 72 -8.13 11.77 6.49
C THR A 72 -7.42 13.07 6.11
N SER A 73 -7.07 13.26 4.84
CA SER A 73 -6.46 14.50 4.34
C SER A 73 -7.43 15.68 4.28
N LEU A 74 -8.66 15.48 3.78
CA LEU A 74 -9.66 16.54 3.57
C LEU A 74 -10.32 17.00 4.89
N TYR A 75 -10.63 16.07 5.78
CA TYR A 75 -11.37 16.32 7.01
C TYR A 75 -10.46 16.20 8.23
N SER A 76 -9.33 16.88 8.21
CA SER A 76 -8.29 16.83 9.26
C SER A 76 -8.78 17.22 10.66
N THR A 77 -9.93 17.89 10.79
CA THR A 77 -10.54 18.28 12.08
C THR A 77 -11.65 17.35 12.55
N ALA A 78 -12.12 16.43 11.70
CA ALA A 78 -13.19 15.50 12.04
C ALA A 78 -12.67 14.30 12.82
N VAL A 79 -13.45 13.80 13.77
CA VAL A 79 -13.14 12.56 14.50
C VAL A 79 -13.56 11.36 13.65
N PRO A 80 -12.72 10.31 13.46
CA PRO A 80 -11.43 10.05 14.11
C PRO A 80 -10.19 10.56 13.34
N PHE A 81 -10.36 11.22 12.20
CA PHE A 81 -9.29 11.65 11.29
C PHE A 81 -8.27 12.62 11.90
N ASP A 82 -8.65 13.44 12.89
CA ASP A 82 -7.73 14.30 13.65
C ASP A 82 -6.73 13.51 14.53
N LYS A 83 -6.99 12.24 14.85
CA LYS A 83 -6.18 11.53 15.86
C LYS A 83 -4.96 10.85 15.24
N ASP A 84 -3.78 11.21 15.75
CA ASP A 84 -2.49 10.62 15.36
C ASP A 84 -2.50 9.07 15.41
N TRP A 85 -3.11 8.48 16.43
CA TRP A 85 -3.19 7.01 16.55
C TRP A 85 -4.00 6.39 15.40
N PHE A 86 -5.03 7.08 14.91
CA PHE A 86 -5.86 6.62 13.80
C PHE A 86 -5.06 6.63 12.51
N MET A 87 -4.32 7.71 12.24
CA MET A 87 -3.42 7.82 11.08
C MET A 87 -2.33 6.72 11.10
N HIS A 88 -1.77 6.41 12.26
CA HIS A 88 -0.81 5.30 12.40
C HIS A 88 -1.45 3.92 12.15
N ILE A 89 -2.67 3.68 12.61
CA ILE A 89 -3.40 2.44 12.34
C ILE A 89 -3.72 2.32 10.84
N GLU A 90 -4.23 3.40 10.25
CA GLU A 90 -4.55 3.47 8.83
C GLU A 90 -3.32 3.13 7.97
N MET A 91 -2.18 3.71 8.33
CA MET A 91 -0.90 3.43 7.67
C MET A 91 -0.36 2.03 7.94
N ALA A 92 -0.52 1.50 9.15
CA ALA A 92 -0.16 0.12 9.46
C ALA A 92 -0.99 -0.87 8.62
N VAL A 93 -2.29 -0.65 8.45
CA VAL A 93 -3.18 -1.48 7.62
C VAL A 93 -2.75 -1.41 6.15
N LEU A 94 -2.49 -0.21 5.62
CA LEU A 94 -1.99 -0.05 4.25
C LEU A 94 -0.66 -0.79 4.05
N ALA A 95 0.29 -0.62 4.96
CA ALA A 95 1.62 -1.21 4.89
C ALA A 95 1.58 -2.73 5.00
N PHE A 96 0.85 -3.27 5.97
CA PHE A 96 0.72 -4.71 6.17
C PHE A 96 0.08 -5.39 4.96
N THR A 97 -1.03 -4.83 4.46
CA THR A 97 -1.71 -5.37 3.27
C THR A 97 -0.86 -5.22 2.01
N ASN A 98 -0.04 -4.16 1.92
CA ASN A 98 0.91 -3.98 0.83
C ASN A 98 1.97 -5.07 0.82
N GLY A 99 2.71 -5.22 1.93
CA GLY A 99 3.81 -6.17 2.04
C GLY A 99 3.35 -7.61 1.82
N THR A 100 2.25 -8.00 2.46
CA THR A 100 1.68 -9.36 2.33
C THR A 100 1.21 -9.67 0.91
N CYS A 101 0.36 -8.82 0.32
CA CYS A 101 -0.22 -9.09 -1.00
C CYS A 101 0.85 -9.10 -2.11
N VAL A 102 1.82 -8.17 -2.05
CA VAL A 102 2.90 -8.09 -3.03
C VAL A 102 3.77 -9.33 -2.96
N THR A 103 4.23 -9.71 -1.76
CA THR A 103 5.07 -10.90 -1.61
C THR A 103 4.33 -12.17 -2.00
N MET A 104 3.07 -12.34 -1.58
CA MET A 104 2.28 -13.52 -1.98
C MET A 104 2.09 -13.60 -3.50
N SER A 105 1.83 -12.47 -4.17
CA SER A 105 1.71 -12.44 -5.63
C SER A 105 3.03 -12.80 -6.31
N MET A 106 4.14 -12.26 -5.81
CA MET A 106 5.48 -12.49 -6.37
C MET A 106 5.99 -13.92 -6.17
N VAL A 107 5.63 -14.56 -5.06
CA VAL A 107 5.96 -15.96 -4.80
C VAL A 107 5.05 -16.91 -5.60
N ALA A 108 3.75 -16.61 -5.65
CA ALA A 108 2.78 -17.48 -6.32
C ALA A 108 2.89 -17.43 -7.86
N GLY A 109 3.26 -16.29 -8.45
CA GLY A 109 3.25 -16.12 -9.91
C GLY A 109 4.11 -17.11 -10.70
N PRO A 110 5.43 -17.22 -10.44
CA PRO A 110 6.30 -18.10 -11.23
C PRO A 110 5.99 -19.57 -10.95
N SER A 111 5.51 -19.89 -9.74
CA SER A 111 5.09 -21.26 -9.37
C SER A 111 3.89 -21.78 -10.17
N ARG A 112 3.18 -20.91 -10.91
CA ARG A 112 2.05 -21.28 -11.77
C ARG A 112 2.47 -21.66 -13.18
N VAL A 113 3.71 -21.37 -13.57
CA VAL A 113 4.25 -21.73 -14.88
C VAL A 113 4.84 -23.14 -14.78
N SER A 114 4.48 -23.99 -15.75
CA SER A 114 4.97 -25.36 -15.91
C SER A 114 6.49 -25.41 -15.82
N GLY A 115 7.03 -26.53 -15.31
CA GLY A 115 8.37 -26.66 -14.71
C GLY A 115 9.62 -26.38 -15.56
N ASP A 116 9.51 -25.67 -16.68
CA ASP A 116 10.65 -25.05 -17.34
C ASP A 116 11.10 -23.82 -16.56
N LYS A 117 12.34 -23.86 -16.07
CA LYS A 117 12.96 -22.77 -15.31
C LYS A 117 13.07 -21.50 -16.14
N ALA A 118 13.24 -21.62 -17.46
CA ALA A 118 13.33 -20.46 -18.34
C ALA A 118 12.00 -19.70 -18.38
N GLU A 119 10.87 -20.40 -18.48
CA GLU A 119 9.55 -19.77 -18.48
C GLU A 119 9.21 -19.16 -17.09
N GLN A 120 9.65 -19.78 -16.00
CA GLN A 120 9.50 -19.22 -14.65
C GLN A 120 10.30 -17.92 -14.47
N GLU A 121 11.50 -17.82 -15.04
CA GLU A 121 12.30 -16.60 -15.01
C GLU A 121 11.60 -15.46 -15.77
N VAL A 122 11.09 -15.75 -16.98
CA VAL A 122 10.33 -14.79 -17.78
C VAL A 122 9.09 -14.31 -17.02
N ALA A 123 8.36 -15.21 -16.36
CA ALA A 123 7.21 -14.85 -15.54
C ALA A 123 7.60 -13.93 -14.37
N GLY A 124 8.76 -14.15 -13.75
CA GLY A 124 9.31 -13.27 -12.72
C GLY A 124 9.57 -11.83 -13.24
N TYR A 125 10.15 -11.70 -14.44
CA TYR A 125 10.33 -10.39 -15.08
C TYR A 125 9.00 -9.72 -15.41
N THR A 126 8.03 -10.46 -15.97
CA THR A 126 6.70 -9.93 -16.29
C THR A 126 5.99 -9.42 -15.03
N MET A 127 6.09 -10.13 -13.91
CA MET A 127 5.51 -9.67 -12.66
C MET A 127 6.20 -8.43 -12.09
N SER A 128 7.53 -8.38 -12.18
CA SER A 128 8.30 -7.19 -11.78
C SER A 128 7.91 -5.97 -12.62
N PHE A 129 7.70 -6.15 -13.92
CA PHE A 129 7.14 -5.11 -14.79
C PHE A 129 5.76 -4.66 -14.31
N GLY A 130 4.86 -5.60 -13.98
CA GLY A 130 3.53 -5.28 -13.42
C GLY A 130 3.58 -4.48 -12.12
N ILE A 131 4.55 -4.75 -11.23
CA ILE A 131 4.79 -3.94 -10.02
C ILE A 131 5.16 -2.52 -10.40
N VAL A 132 6.13 -2.33 -11.32
CA VAL A 132 6.60 -1.02 -11.75
C VAL A 132 5.50 -0.23 -12.47
N SER A 133 4.74 -0.87 -13.36
CA SER A 133 3.56 -0.26 -13.98
C SER A 133 2.54 0.16 -12.92
N GLY A 134 2.32 -0.66 -11.91
CA GLY A 134 1.44 -0.33 -10.79
C GLY A 134 1.92 0.88 -10.00
N ILE A 135 3.23 1.05 -9.82
CA ILE A 135 3.82 2.24 -9.20
C ILE A 135 3.55 3.47 -10.07
N LEU A 136 3.85 3.38 -11.38
CA LEU A 136 3.63 4.47 -12.33
C LEU A 136 2.16 4.95 -12.32
N PHE A 137 1.21 4.04 -12.53
CA PHE A 137 -0.21 4.39 -12.54
C PHE A 137 -0.68 4.90 -11.18
N GLY A 138 -0.20 4.30 -10.08
CA GLY A 138 -0.51 4.76 -8.74
C GLY A 138 -0.09 6.21 -8.51
N SER A 139 1.14 6.55 -8.88
CA SER A 139 1.67 7.92 -8.78
C SER A 139 0.92 8.92 -9.63
N VAL A 140 0.56 8.54 -10.87
CA VAL A 140 -0.26 9.40 -11.75
C VAL A 140 -1.63 9.66 -11.14
N PHE A 141 -2.29 8.62 -10.60
CA PHE A 141 -3.57 8.79 -9.92
C PHE A 141 -3.46 9.62 -8.64
N GLY A 142 -2.38 9.47 -7.86
CA GLY A 142 -2.14 10.31 -6.69
C GLY A 142 -2.03 11.79 -7.07
N LEU A 143 -1.28 12.08 -8.13
CA LEU A 143 -1.14 13.44 -8.66
C LEU A 143 -2.48 13.99 -9.17
N LEU A 144 -3.23 13.22 -9.94
CA LEU A 144 -4.56 13.62 -10.42
C LEU A 144 -5.54 13.86 -9.27
N THR A 145 -5.44 13.06 -8.20
CA THR A 145 -6.28 13.23 -7.01
C THR A 145 -5.97 14.54 -6.29
N ASN A 146 -4.69 14.86 -6.08
CA ASN A 146 -4.28 16.12 -5.46
C ASN A 146 -4.71 17.33 -6.31
N VAL A 147 -4.46 17.28 -7.62
CA VAL A 147 -4.90 18.34 -8.55
C VAL A 147 -6.42 18.49 -8.58
N GLY A 148 -7.17 17.38 -8.58
CA GLY A 148 -8.63 17.41 -8.63
C GLY A 148 -9.29 17.86 -7.33
N LEU A 149 -8.58 17.80 -6.20
CA LEU A 149 -9.04 18.23 -4.89
C LEU A 149 -8.45 19.60 -4.46
N ASP A 150 -7.68 20.24 -5.35
CA ASP A 150 -6.96 21.49 -5.07
C ASP A 150 -6.07 21.42 -3.80
N GLN A 151 -5.40 20.28 -3.60
CA GLN A 151 -4.52 20.00 -2.45
C GLN A 151 -3.02 20.00 -2.79
#